data_AF-A0A3D1K7F2-F1
#
_entry.id   AF-A0A3D1K7F2-F1
#
_cell.length_a   1.000
_cell.length_b   1.000
_cell.length_c   1.000
_cell.angle_alpha   90.00
_cell.angle_beta   90.00
_cell.angle_gamma   90.00
#
_symmetry.space_group_name_H-M   'P 1'
#
loop_
_entity.id
_entity.type
_entity.pdbx_description
1 polymer ?
#
loop_
_entity_poly.entity_id
_entity_poly.type
_entity_poly.pdbx_seq_one_letter_code
_entity_poly.pdbx_strand_id
1 'polypeptide(L)'
;MRKFIILAISLIVLVGVAIPKAKAMDPITIAILAPYAIPVAEVAGQWALKGLVNAAKGLPDIGRDMLELFLLPLGFLEITLGAPFGLFANGCSNIGAGCIAPFRLCFSTIMLVPRLLCLYDSTPLMSSKK
;
A
#
# COMPACT_ATOMS: atom_id res chain seq x y z
N MET A 1 -4.52 -22.66 10.97
CA MET A 1 -3.21 -21.99 11.16
C MET A 1 -2.98 -20.82 10.20
N ARG A 2 -3.23 -20.97 8.89
CA ARG A 2 -3.08 -19.89 7.88
C ARG A 2 -3.82 -18.57 8.23
N LYS A 3 -5.04 -18.66 8.78
CA LYS A 3 -5.84 -17.50 9.22
C LYS A 3 -5.23 -16.76 10.42
N PHE A 4 -4.58 -17.48 11.34
CA PHE A 4 -3.89 -16.89 12.50
C PHE A 4 -2.61 -16.17 12.08
N ILE A 5 -1.87 -16.71 11.09
CA ILE A 5 -0.66 -16.06 10.56
C ILE A 5 -1.02 -14.74 9.86
N ILE A 6 -2.10 -14.71 9.07
CA ILE A 6 -2.57 -13.48 8.42
C ILE A 6 -3.00 -12.44 9.45
N LEU A 7 -3.74 -12.84 10.49
CA LEU A 7 -4.12 -11.96 11.59
C LEU A 7 -2.89 -11.40 12.33
N ALA A 8 -1.90 -12.23 12.64
CA ALA A 8 -0.68 -11.81 13.31
C ALA A 8 0.14 -10.81 12.47
N ILE A 9 0.27 -11.04 11.17
CA ILE A 9 0.97 -10.11 10.26
C ILE A 9 0.22 -8.77 10.17
N SER A 10 -1.11 -8.80 10.06
CA SER A 10 -1.91 -7.56 10.03
C SER A 10 -1.80 -6.74 11.31
N LEU A 11 -1.70 -7.41 12.47
CA LEU A 11 -1.54 -6.76 13.77
C LEU A 11 -0.18 -6.07 13.89
N ILE A 12 0.89 -6.72 13.43
CA ILE A 12 2.25 -6.15 13.46
C ILE A 12 2.33 -4.90 12.57
N VAL A 13 1.72 -4.93 11.39
CA VAL A 13 1.66 -3.78 10.49
C VAL A 13 0.90 -2.61 11.12
N LEU A 14 -0.20 -2.90 11.83
CA LEU A 14 -0.99 -1.88 12.53
C LEU A 14 -0.24 -1.24 13.71
N VAL A 15 0.55 -2.02 14.43
CA VAL A 15 1.36 -1.54 15.58
C VAL A 15 2.60 -0.76 15.12
N GLY A 16 3.15 -1.08 13.95
CA GLY A 16 4.36 -0.43 13.40
C GLY A 16 4.13 0.99 12.86
N VAL A 17 2.87 1.41 12.65
CA VAL A 17 2.57 2.79 12.26
C VAL A 17 2.66 3.65 13.53
N ALA A 18 3.78 4.36 13.68
CA ALA A 18 4.01 5.23 14.83
C ALA A 18 2.89 6.27 14.93
N ILE A 19 1.95 6.04 15.85
CA ILE A 19 0.90 7.00 16.17
C ILE A 19 1.62 8.25 16.68
N PRO A 20 1.46 9.42 16.02
CA PRO A 20 2.13 10.63 16.46
C PRO A 20 1.74 10.89 17.92
N LYS A 21 2.73 11.00 18.81
CA LYS A 21 2.48 11.35 20.22
C LYS A 21 1.75 12.69 20.26
N ALA A 22 0.46 12.64 20.56
CA ALA A 22 -0.31 13.85 20.82
C ALA A 22 0.30 14.53 22.03
N LYS A 23 0.95 15.68 21.83
CA LYS A 23 1.35 16.54 22.94
C LYS A 23 0.06 16.95 23.65
N ALA A 24 -0.09 16.58 24.91
CA ALA A 24 -1.22 17.00 25.72
C ALA A 24 -1.22 18.53 25.77
N MET A 25 -2.25 19.15 25.23
CA MET A 25 -2.53 20.58 25.40
C MET A 25 -3.24 20.79 26.74
N ASP A 26 -2.94 21.90 27.41
CA ASP A 26 -3.61 22.28 28.65
C ASP A 26 -5.14 22.39 28.45
N PRO A 27 -5.96 22.05 29.46
CA PRO A 27 -7.41 22.02 29.33
C PRO A 27 -8.03 23.36 28.91
N ILE A 28 -7.40 24.47 29.32
CA ILE A 28 -7.80 25.83 28.94
C ILE A 28 -7.58 26.05 27.44
N THR A 29 -6.43 25.62 26.94
CA THR A 29 -6.07 25.72 25.52
C THR A 29 -6.98 24.86 24.66
N ILE A 30 -7.31 23.64 25.11
CA ILE A 30 -8.28 22.76 24.43
C ILE A 30 -9.66 23.42 24.40
N ALA A 31 -10.13 24.03 25.50
CA ALA A 31 -11.45 24.66 25.53
C ALA A 31 -11.58 25.84 24.54
N ILE A 32 -10.50 26.60 24.34
CA ILE A 32 -10.48 27.73 23.39
C ILE A 32 -10.35 27.25 21.94
N LEU A 33 -9.54 26.20 21.69
CA LEU A 33 -9.32 25.67 20.34
C LEU A 33 -10.42 24.71 19.89
N ALA A 34 -11.08 23.98 20.78
CA ALA A 34 -12.12 23.00 20.47
C ALA A 34 -13.18 23.49 19.46
N PRO A 35 -13.83 24.66 19.64
CA PRO A 35 -14.88 25.10 18.71
C PRO A 35 -14.36 25.33 17.28
N TYR A 36 -13.08 25.67 17.11
CA TYR A 36 -12.46 25.88 15.80
C TYR A 36 -11.79 24.62 15.25
N ALA A 37 -11.28 23.75 16.14
CA ALA A 37 -10.54 22.55 15.77
C ALA A 37 -11.47 21.38 15.42
N ILE A 38 -12.62 21.24 16.07
CA ILE A 38 -13.60 20.17 15.79
C ILE A 38 -14.06 20.17 14.32
N PRO A 39 -14.53 21.29 13.72
CA PRO A 39 -14.97 21.26 12.33
C PRO A 39 -13.84 20.98 11.34
N VAL A 40 -12.63 21.46 11.63
CA VAL A 40 -11.45 21.19 10.79
C VAL A 40 -11.02 19.73 10.91
N ALA A 41 -11.09 19.15 12.12
CA ALA A 41 -10.77 17.75 12.38
C ALA A 41 -11.78 16.80 11.72
N GLU A 42 -13.07 17.13 11.72
CA GLU A 42 -14.08 16.35 11.01
C GLU A 42 -13.82 16.32 9.50
N VAL A 43 -13.56 17.48 8.91
CA VAL A 43 -13.23 17.58 7.47
C VAL A 43 -11.94 16.81 7.17
N ALA A 44 -10.87 17.05 7.93
CA ALA A 44 -9.59 16.37 7.76
C ALA A 44 -9.72 14.84 7.92
N GLY A 45 -10.51 14.38 8.90
CA GLY A 45 -10.78 12.97 9.14
C GLY A 45 -11.48 12.30 7.96
N GLN A 46 -12.48 12.96 7.36
CA GLN A 46 -13.17 12.44 6.17
C GLN A 46 -12.22 12.29 4.96
N TRP A 47 -11.34 13.27 4.73
CA TRP A 47 -10.33 13.20 3.66
C TRP A 47 -9.25 12.15 3.95
N ALA A 48 -8.80 12.03 5.20
CA ALA A 48 -7.86 11.00 5.62
C ALA A 48 -8.44 9.59 5.41
N LEU A 49 -9.71 9.37 5.73
CA LEU A 49 -10.39 8.09 5.51
C LEU A 49 -10.54 7.78 4.01
N LYS A 50 -10.90 8.77 3.18
CA LYS A 50 -10.95 8.59 1.73
C LYS A 50 -9.58 8.25 1.13
N GLY A 51 -8.54 8.97 1.57
CA GLY A 51 -7.15 8.71 1.18
C GLY A 51 -6.67 7.32 1.60
N LEU A 52 -7.03 6.89 2.81
CA LEU A 52 -6.73 5.54 3.31
C LEU A 52 -7.42 4.46 2.48
N VAL A 53 -8.71 4.62 2.17
CA VAL A 53 -9.46 3.66 1.34
C VAL A 53 -8.89 3.59 -0.08
N ASN A 54 -8.48 4.71 -0.66
CA ASN A 54 -7.88 4.74 -2.00
C ASN A 54 -6.47 4.12 -2.01
N ALA A 55 -5.65 4.39 -0.99
CA ALA A 55 -4.35 3.76 -0.82
C ALA A 55 -4.49 2.24 -0.60
N ALA A 56 -5.49 1.80 0.17
CA ALA A 56 -5.77 0.38 0.39
C ALA A 56 -6.12 -0.36 -0.91
N LYS A 57 -6.78 0.30 -1.88
CA LYS A 57 -7.05 -0.28 -3.21
C LYS A 57 -5.80 -0.48 -4.04
N GLY A 58 -4.76 0.35 -3.86
CA GLY A 58 -3.48 0.24 -4.58
C GLY A 58 -2.44 -0.69 -3.93
N LEU A 59 -2.61 -1.00 -2.64
CA LEU A 59 -1.77 -1.96 -1.91
C LEU A 59 -1.66 -3.36 -2.55
N PRO A 60 -2.74 -3.99 -3.04
CA PRO A 60 -2.65 -5.32 -3.65
C PRO A 60 -1.84 -5.34 -4.94
N ASP A 61 -1.82 -4.24 -5.71
CA ASP A 61 -1.00 -4.14 -6.93
C ASP A 61 0.49 -4.10 -6.57
N ILE A 62 0.87 -3.33 -5.55
CA ILE A 62 2.24 -3.30 -5.01
C ILE A 62 2.63 -4.66 -4.44
N GLY A 63 1.70 -5.35 -3.77
CA GLY A 63 1.92 -6.70 -3.26
C GLY A 63 2.19 -7.71 -4.38
N ARG A 64 1.50 -7.59 -5.53
CA ARG A 64 1.77 -8.41 -6.72
C ARG A 64 3.13 -8.08 -7.33
N ASP A 65 3.45 -6.80 -7.49
CA ASP A 65 4.75 -6.36 -8.01
C ASP A 65 5.91 -6.83 -7.09
N MET A 66 5.69 -6.90 -5.77
CA MET A 66 6.66 -7.47 -4.82
C MET A 66 6.85 -8.97 -5.01
N LEU A 67 5.79 -9.70 -5.32
CA LEU A 67 5.91 -11.12 -5.67
C LEU A 67 6.61 -11.30 -7.02
N GLU A 68 6.40 -10.38 -7.97
CA GLU A 68 7.08 -10.37 -9.27
C GLU A 68 8.60 -10.24 -9.13
N LEU A 69 9.11 -9.51 -8.13
CA LEU A 69 10.54 -9.46 -7.82
C LEU A 69 11.13 -10.82 -7.47
N PHE A 70 10.36 -11.71 -6.82
CA PHE A 70 10.83 -13.05 -6.47
C PHE A 70 10.88 -13.99 -7.68
N LEU A 71 10.29 -13.63 -8.82
CA LEU A 71 10.45 -14.41 -10.06
C LEU A 71 11.88 -14.35 -10.60
N LEU A 72 12.67 -13.33 -10.26
CA LEU A 72 14.06 -13.24 -10.70
C LEU A 72 14.96 -14.36 -10.12
N PRO A 73 15.05 -14.56 -8.79
CA PRO A 73 15.78 -15.68 -8.22
C PRO A 73 15.14 -17.04 -8.55
N LEU A 74 13.80 -17.10 -8.67
CA LEU A 74 13.10 -18.32 -9.12
C LEU A 74 13.48 -18.69 -10.56
N GLY A 75 13.56 -17.71 -11.47
CA GLY A 75 13.97 -17.93 -12.85
C GLY A 75 15.42 -18.38 -12.98
N PHE A 76 16.33 -17.84 -12.16
CA PHE A 76 17.71 -18.37 -12.08
C PHE A 76 17.74 -19.82 -11.59
N LEU A 77 16.88 -20.18 -10.65
CA LEU A 77 16.76 -21.54 -10.13
C LEU A 77 16.16 -22.50 -11.18
N GLU A 78 15.17 -22.06 -11.94
CA GLU A 78 14.57 -22.80 -13.07
C GLU A 78 15.56 -22.99 -14.23
N ILE A 79 16.41 -22.01 -14.52
CA ILE A 79 17.46 -22.13 -15.55
C ILE A 79 18.59 -23.07 -15.08
N THR A 80 18.95 -23.04 -13.80
CA THR A 80 20.09 -23.83 -13.28
C THR A 80 19.70 -25.28 -12.96
N LEU A 81 18.52 -25.53 -12.38
CA LEU A 81 18.05 -26.87 -12.00
C LEU A 81 16.95 -27.41 -12.91
N GLY A 82 16.19 -26.55 -13.60
CA GLY A 82 15.12 -26.94 -14.54
C GLY A 82 15.57 -27.10 -15.99
N ALA A 83 16.81 -26.73 -16.33
CA ALA A 83 17.45 -27.04 -17.62
C ALA A 83 17.34 -28.51 -18.06
N PRO A 84 17.65 -29.52 -17.21
CA PRO A 84 17.50 -30.93 -17.59
C PRO A 84 16.05 -31.40 -17.73
N PHE A 85 15.06 -30.62 -17.27
CA PHE A 85 13.63 -30.94 -17.33
C PHE A 85 12.87 -30.15 -18.42
N GLY A 86 13.57 -29.38 -19.26
CA GLY A 86 12.96 -28.60 -20.35
C GLY A 86 12.27 -27.30 -19.92
N LEU A 87 12.48 -26.84 -18.68
CA LEU A 87 11.87 -25.62 -18.14
C LEU A 87 12.68 -24.33 -18.42
N PHE A 88 13.73 -24.44 -19.24
CA PHE A 88 14.66 -23.34 -19.55
C PHE A 88 13.97 -22.12 -20.18
N ALA A 89 13.00 -22.34 -21.08
CA ALA A 89 12.25 -21.27 -21.72
C ALA A 89 11.36 -20.48 -20.72
N ASN A 90 10.74 -21.19 -19.77
CA ASN A 90 9.97 -20.56 -18.69
C ASN A 90 10.88 -19.78 -17.74
N GLY A 91 12.05 -20.32 -17.42
CA GLY A 91 13.05 -19.64 -16.60
C GLY A 91 13.54 -18.32 -17.23
N CYS A 92 13.82 -18.28 -18.53
CA CYS A 92 14.18 -17.03 -19.23
C CYS A 92 13.05 -16.00 -19.22
N SER A 93 11.80 -16.43 -19.41
CA SER A 93 10.63 -15.53 -19.33
C SER A 93 10.44 -14.96 -17.91
N ASN A 94 10.67 -15.78 -16.88
CA ASN A 94 10.59 -15.36 -15.47
C ASN A 94 11.71 -14.38 -15.08
N ILE A 95 12.92 -14.55 -15.61
CA ILE A 95 14.00 -13.56 -15.42
C ILE A 95 13.65 -12.23 -16.08
N GLY A 96 13.12 -12.26 -17.30
CA GLY A 96 12.67 -11.05 -18.00
C GLY A 96 11.60 -10.28 -17.22
N ALA A 97 10.58 -10.99 -16.73
CA ALA A 97 9.54 -10.40 -15.88
C ALA A 97 10.11 -9.87 -14.56
N GLY A 98 11.02 -10.61 -13.92
CA GLY A 98 11.68 -10.21 -12.68
C GLY A 98 12.58 -8.97 -12.84
N CYS A 99 13.19 -8.75 -14.01
CA CYS A 99 14.02 -7.57 -14.29
C CYS A 99 13.19 -6.29 -14.43
N ILE A 100 11.95 -6.42 -14.91
CA ILE A 100 11.03 -5.29 -15.14
C ILE A 100 10.21 -5.00 -13.86
N ALA A 101 9.98 -6.01 -13.02
CA ALA A 101 9.33 -5.91 -11.72
C ALA A 101 9.84 -4.77 -10.80
N PRO A 102 11.15 -4.50 -10.62
CA PRO A 102 11.62 -3.40 -9.75
C PRO A 102 11.18 -2.02 -10.25
N PHE A 103 11.16 -1.81 -11.57
CA PHE A 103 10.71 -0.54 -12.16
C PHE A 103 9.20 -0.37 -11.99
N ARG A 104 8.45 -1.45 -12.17
CA ARG A 104 7.00 -1.48 -11.97
C ARG A 104 6.63 -1.19 -10.52
N LEU A 105 7.34 -1.82 -9.58
CA LEU A 105 7.17 -1.61 -8.15
C LEU A 105 7.51 -0.19 -7.70
N CYS A 106 8.62 0.39 -8.21
CA CYS A 106 8.97 1.79 -7.97
C CYS A 106 7.85 2.73 -8.46
N PHE A 107 7.32 2.49 -9.66
CA PHE A 107 6.22 3.29 -10.21
C PHE A 107 4.95 3.15 -9.36
N SER A 108 4.56 1.93 -9.00
CA SER A 108 3.40 1.64 -8.14
C SER A 108 3.54 2.26 -6.74
N THR A 109 4.76 2.28 -6.19
CA THR A 109 5.07 2.90 -4.89
C THR A 109 5.00 4.43 -4.96
N ILE A 110 5.54 5.04 -6.02
CA ILE A 110 5.44 6.49 -6.23
C ILE A 110 3.98 6.91 -6.43
N MET A 111 3.17 6.12 -7.17
CA MET A 111 1.74 6.37 -7.35
C MET A 111 0.89 6.18 -6.09
N LEU A 112 1.42 5.54 -5.04
CA LEU A 112 0.71 5.39 -3.77
C LEU A 112 0.60 6.72 -3.00
N VAL A 113 1.62 7.60 -3.09
CA VAL A 113 1.64 8.90 -2.40
C VAL A 113 0.52 9.83 -2.89
N PRO A 114 0.31 10.02 -4.22
CA PRO A 114 -0.84 10.76 -4.76
C PRO A 114 -2.19 10.12 -4.43
N ARG A 115 -2.27 8.78 -4.38
CA ARG A 115 -3.50 8.06 -4.00
C ARG A 115 -3.88 8.29 -2.54
N LEU A 116 -2.88 8.32 -1.65
CA LEU A 116 -3.05 8.56 -0.22
C LEU A 116 -3.46 10.01 0.09
N LEU A 117 -2.95 10.97 -0.68
CA LEU A 117 -3.31 12.39 -0.56
C LEU A 117 -4.62 12.76 -1.28
N CYS A 118 -5.37 11.78 -1.79
CA CYS A 118 -6.61 12.00 -2.56
C CYS A 118 -6.44 12.91 -3.79
N LEU A 119 -5.21 13.10 -4.29
CA LEU A 119 -4.91 13.91 -5.48
C LEU A 119 -5.20 13.16 -6.79
N TYR A 120 -5.21 11.83 -6.74
CA TYR A 120 -5.52 10.96 -7.88
C TYR A 120 -6.78 10.15 -7.57
N ASP A 121 -7.93 10.73 -7.92
CA ASP A 121 -9.21 10.05 -7.84
C ASP A 121 -9.51 9.41 -9.20
N SER A 122 -9.38 8.09 -9.29
CA SER A 122 -9.77 7.31 -10.46
C SER A 122 -11.23 6.82 -10.37
N THR A 123 -12.03 7.31 -9.42
CA THR A 123 -13.47 7.09 -9.43
C THR A 123 -14.20 8.19 -10.21
N PRO A 124 -15.03 7.86 -11.22
CA PRO A 124 -15.83 8.86 -11.90
C PRO A 124 -16.77 9.50 -10.87
N LEU A 125 -16.84 10.84 -10.94
CA LEU A 125 -17.81 11.69 -10.26
C LEU A 125 -19.25 11.27 -10.61
N MET A 126 -19.73 10.19 -10.02
CA MET A 126 -21.14 9.81 -10.03
C MET A 126 -21.53 9.44 -8.60
N SER A 127 -21.84 10.47 -7.81
CA SER A 127 -23.04 10.53 -6.97
C SER A 127 -22.97 11.76 -6.06
N SER A 128 -22.90 12.94 -6.68
CA SER A 128 -23.34 14.19 -6.06
C SER A 128 -24.28 14.87 -7.05
N LYS A 129 -25.53 14.36 -7.12
CA LYS A 129 -26.74 15.06 -7.55
C LYS A 129 -27.95 14.12 -7.42
N LYS A 130 -28.59 14.11 -6.25
CA LYS A 130 -29.97 14.56 -6.02
C LYS A 130 -30.44 14.14 -4.63
#